data_AF-A0A0R1PFD7-F1
#
_entry.id   AF-A0A0R1PFD7-F1
#
_cell.length_a   1.000
_cell.length_b   1.000
_cell.length_c   1.000
_cell.angle_alpha   90.00
_cell.angle_beta   90.00
_cell.angle_gamma   90.00
#
_symmetry.space_group_name_H-M   'P 1'
#
loop_
_entity.id
_entity.type
_entity.pdbx_description
1 polymer ?
#
loop_
_entity_poly.entity_id
_entity_poly.type
_entity_poly.pdbx_seq_one_letter_code
_entity_poly.pdbx_strand_id
1 'polypeptide(L)' 'MLKHYRVDKDLTQNDLAKKVGIATITIRKIENGQRNPSNKTARKISLTLGQTMDEIFPDIFLLSNDTKSIKSKMKH' A
#
# COMPACT_ATOMS: atom_id res chain seq x y z
N MET A 1 7.59 1.75 2.22
CA MET A 1 7.06 3.04 1.72
C MET A 1 5.84 3.55 2.48
N LEU A 2 4.85 2.71 2.81
CA LEU A 2 3.63 3.11 3.54
C LEU A 2 3.83 4.12 4.69
N LYS A 3 4.77 3.85 5.62
CA LYS A 3 5.04 4.72 6.76
C LYS A 3 5.43 6.14 6.35
N HIS A 4 6.22 6.29 5.30
CA HIS A 4 6.71 7.58 4.81
C HIS A 4 5.54 8.44 4.33
N TYR A 5 4.76 7.94 3.38
CA TYR A 5 3.56 8.63 2.89
C TYR A 5 2.52 8.93 3.96
N ARG A 6 2.41 8.07 4.99
CA ARG A 6 1.53 8.33 6.13
C ARG A 6 2.01 9.55 6.93
N VAL A 7 3.32 9.64 7.21
CA VAL A 7 3.91 10.75 7.95
C VAL A 7 3.85 12.04 7.13
N ASP A 8 4.08 11.99 5.81
CA ASP A 8 3.97 13.16 4.92
C ASP A 8 2.53 13.74 4.85
N LYS A 9 1.53 12.95 5.24
CA LYS A 9 0.13 13.38 5.35
C LYS A 9 -0.26 13.77 6.78
N ASP A 10 0.70 13.86 7.69
CA ASP A 10 0.49 14.10 9.13
C ASP A 10 -0.52 13.13 9.79
N LEU A 11 -0.58 11.89 9.30
CA LEU A 11 -1.52 10.90 9.82
C LEU A 11 -0.85 10.02 10.87
N THR A 12 -1.52 9.75 11.99
CA THR A 12 -1.13 8.65 12.86
C THR A 12 -1.54 7.30 12.27
N GLN A 13 -0.99 6.20 12.79
CA GLN A 13 -1.46 4.85 12.41
C GLN A 13 -2.96 4.67 12.67
N ASN A 14 -3.48 5.30 13.74
CA ASN A 14 -4.90 5.27 14.08
C ASN A 14 -5.74 6.06 13.07
N ASP A 15 -5.26 7.22 12.63
CA ASP A 15 -6.00 8.04 11.66
C ASP A 15 -6.07 7.37 10.30
N LEU A 16 -4.96 6.77 9.85
CA LEU A 16 -4.97 5.97 8.62
C LEU A 16 -5.91 4.77 8.75
N ALA A 17 -5.88 4.07 9.89
CA ALA A 17 -6.75 2.93 10.15
C ALA A 17 -8.24 3.32 10.12
N LYS A 18 -8.60 4.44 10.74
CA LYS A 18 -9.97 5.01 10.72
C LYS A 18 -10.41 5.39 9.31
N LYS A 19 -9.56 6.09 8.54
CA LYS A 19 -9.86 6.49 7.16
C LYS A 19 -10.06 5.27 6.23
N VAL A 20 -9.28 4.22 6.42
CA VAL A 20 -9.38 2.98 5.63
C VAL A 20 -10.52 2.08 6.13
N GLY A 21 -10.92 2.22 7.40
CA GLY A 21 -11.93 1.40 8.06
C GLY A 21 -11.39 0.02 8.44
N ILE A 22 -10.17 -0.04 9.00
CA ILE A 22 -9.55 -1.27 9.50
C ILE A 22 -8.99 -1.04 10.90
N ALA A 23 -8.59 -2.13 11.58
CA ALA A 23 -7.97 -2.02 12.89
C ALA A 23 -6.56 -1.40 12.81
N THR A 24 -6.21 -0.55 13.78
CA THR A 24 -4.88 0.10 13.87
C THR A 24 -3.73 -0.92 13.92
N ILE A 25 -3.96 -2.07 14.58
CA ILE A 25 -3.00 -3.17 14.60
C ILE A 25 -2.72 -3.74 13.20
N THR A 26 -3.71 -3.69 12.29
CA THR A 26 -3.54 -4.13 10.91
C THR A 26 -2.61 -3.18 10.15
N ILE A 27 -2.78 -1.86 10.30
CA ILE A 27 -1.83 -0.88 9.73
C ILE A 27 -0.42 -1.11 10.27
N ARG A 28 -0.26 -1.28 11.59
CA ARG A 28 1.05 -1.56 12.20
C ARG A 28 1.71 -2.83 11.64
N LYS A 29 0.96 -3.92 11.49
CA LYS A 29 1.47 -5.18 10.91
C LYS A 29 1.86 -5.01 9.45
N ILE A 30 1.10 -4.24 8.68
CA ILE A 30 1.43 -3.92 7.28
C ILE A 30 2.71 -3.08 7.20
N GLU A 31 2.83 -2.03 8.01
CA GLU A 31 4.05 -1.18 8.04
C GLU A 31 5.31 -1.97 8.42
N ASN A 32 5.17 -2.98 9.28
CA ASN A 32 6.27 -3.82 9.71
C ASN A 32 6.52 -5.03 8.77
N GLY A 33 5.79 -5.15 7.64
CA GLY A 33 5.91 -6.29 6.73
C GLY A 33 5.40 -7.63 7.27
N GLN A 34 4.75 -7.63 8.45
CA GLN A 34 4.21 -8.83 9.09
C GLN A 34 2.91 -9.31 8.45
N ARG A 35 2.25 -8.47 7.66
CA ARG A 35 1.00 -8.79 6.99
C ARG A 35 0.87 -8.06 5.67
N ASN A 36 0.50 -8.80 4.62
CA ASN A 36 0.13 -8.20 3.35
C ASN A 36 -1.33 -7.69 3.40
N PRO A 37 -1.60 -6.43 3.00
CA PRO A 37 -2.96 -5.94 2.79
C PRO A 37 -3.65 -6.74 1.68
N SER A 38 -4.97 -6.88 1.77
CA SER A 38 -5.75 -7.36 0.62
C SER A 38 -5.82 -6.28 -0.46
N ASN A 39 -6.14 -6.65 -1.70
CA ASN A 39 -6.36 -5.69 -2.79
C ASN A 39 -7.32 -4.55 -2.41
N LYS A 40 -8.39 -4.88 -1.67
CA LYS A 40 -9.38 -3.90 -1.20
C LYS A 40 -8.77 -2.92 -0.20
N THR A 41 -7.95 -3.41 0.73
CA THR A 41 -7.27 -2.58 1.74
C THR A 41 -6.17 -1.73 1.11
N ALA A 42 -5.34 -2.31 0.24
CA ALA A 42 -4.28 -1.60 -0.45
C ALA A 42 -4.83 -0.47 -1.33
N ARG A 43 -5.92 -0.72 -2.07
CA ARG A 43 -6.62 0.32 -2.85
C ARG A 43 -7.19 1.46 -1.99
N LYS A 44 -7.75 1.14 -0.81
CA LYS A 44 -8.23 2.18 0.10
C LYS A 44 -7.09 3.02 0.67
N ILE A 45 -5.98 2.38 1.03
CA ILE A 45 -4.78 3.07 1.52
C ILE A 45 -4.22 3.98 0.42
N SER A 46 -4.15 3.49 -0.81
CA SER A 46 -3.68 4.26 -1.98
C SER A 46 -4.53 5.51 -2.23
N LEU A 47 -5.86 5.37 -2.19
CA LEU A 47 -6.79 6.50 -2.28
C LEU A 47 -6.64 7.48 -1.10
N THR A 48 -6.41 6.97 0.11
CA THR A 48 -6.28 7.81 1.33
C THR A 48 -5.00 8.64 1.31
N LEU A 49 -3.90 8.05 0.81
CA LEU A 49 -2.60 8.71 0.72
C LEU A 49 -2.41 9.47 -0.58
N GLY A 50 -3.26 9.24 -1.58
CA GLY A 50 -3.17 9.86 -2.91
C GLY A 50 -1.94 9.39 -3.69
N GLN A 51 -1.54 8.14 -3.52
CA GLN A 51 -0.39 7.50 -4.17
C GLN A 51 -0.84 6.18 -4.80
N THR A 52 -0.01 5.60 -5.67
CA THR A 52 -0.30 4.31 -6.29
C THR A 52 -0.01 3.14 -5.35
N MET A 53 -0.63 1.98 -5.60
CA MET A 53 -0.38 0.78 -4.79
C MET A 53 1.07 0.30 -4.92
N ASP A 54 1.67 0.44 -6.10
CA ASP A 54 3.05 0.10 -6.43
C ASP A 54 4.05 0.96 -5.64
N GLU A 55 3.78 2.26 -5.50
CA GLU A 55 4.61 3.17 -4.69
C GLU A 55 4.51 2.87 -3.20
N ILE A 56 3.32 2.52 -2.70
CA ILE A 56 3.09 2.28 -1.28
C ILE A 56 3.60 0.90 -0.83
N PHE A 57 3.41 -0.11 -1.69
CA PHE A 57 3.67 -1.52 -1.42
C PHE A 57 4.61 -2.15 -2.46
N PRO A 58 5.81 -1.59 -2.71
CA PRO A 58 6.70 -2.10 -3.76
C PRO A 58 7.02 -3.58 -3.57
N ASP A 59 7.24 -4.03 -2.34
CA ASP A 59 7.59 -5.43 -2.05
C ASP A 59 6.51 -6.43 -2.49
N ILE A 60 5.24 -6.05 -2.45
CA ILE A 60 4.11 -6.90 -2.88
C ILE A 60 4.05 -7.02 -4.40
N PHE A 61 4.35 -5.93 -5.11
CA PHE A 61 4.29 -5.85 -6.57
C PHE A 61 5.58 -6.30 -7.25
N LEU A 62 6.73 -6.19 -6.57
CA LEU A 62 8.01 -6.71 -7.04
C LEU A 62 8.04 -8.24 -7.03
N LEU A 63 7.38 -8.89 -6.05
CA LEU A 63 7.23 -10.35 -6.01
C LEU A 63 6.38 -10.91 -7.17
N SER A 64 5.51 -10.10 -7.78
CA SER A 64 4.77 -10.50 -8.99
C SER A 64 5.58 -10.42 -10.29
N ASN A 65 6.81 -9.89 -10.26
CA ASN A 65 7.63 -9.70 -11.46
C ASN A 65 8.64 -10.83 -11.77
N ASP A 66 8.82 -11.82 -10.89
CA ASP A 66 9.76 -12.93 -11.11
C ASP A 66 9.17 -14.14 -11.87
N THR A 67 7.94 -14.03 -12.38
CA THR A 67 7.51 -14.85 -13.52
C THR A 67 7.54 -14.02 -14.79
N LYS A 68 8.60 -14.23 -15.58
CA LYS A 68 8.75 -13.77 -16.97
C LYS A 68 7.41 -13.83 -17.73
N SER A 69 7.19 -12.78 -18.56
CA SER A 69 6.08 -12.55 -19.51
C SER A 69 4.95 -11.73 -18.89
N ILE A 70 4.65 -10.47 -19.26
CA ILE A 70 4.59 -9.84 -20.58
C ILE A 70 4.85 -8.32 -20.43
N LYS A 71 5.86 -7.80 -21.14
CA LYS A 71 5.82 -6.40 -21.60
C LYS A 71 4.66 -6.27 -22.59
N SER A 72 3.56 -5.61 -22.23
CA SER A 72 2.58 -5.17 -23.23
C SER A 72 2.00 -3.80 -22.89
N LYS A 73 2.54 -2.81 -23.60
CA LYS A 73 1.88 -1.63 -24.17
C LYS A 73 0.97 -0.77 -23.27
N MET A 74 1.49 0.39 -22.89
CA MET A 74 0.80 1.69 -23.02
C MET A 74 1.79 2.63 -23.73
N LYS A 75 1.75 2.67 -25.07
CA LYS A 75 1.17 3.75 -25.90
C LYS A 75 1.77 5.14 -25.59
N HIS A 76 2.70 5.56 -26.43
CA HIS A 76 2.60 6.84 -27.13
C HIS A 76 2.61 6.55 -28.64
#